data_AF-A0A818LXH4-F1
#
_entry.id   AF-A0A818LXH4-F1
#
_cell.length_a   1.000
_cell.length_b   1.000
_cell.length_c   1.000
_cell.angle_alpha   90.00
_cell.angle_beta   90.00
_cell.angle_gamma   90.00
#
_symmetry.space_group_name_H-M   'P 1'
#
loop_
_entity.id
_entity.type
_entity.pdbx_description
1 polymer ?
#
loop_
_entity_poly.entity_id
_entity_poly.type
_entity_poly.pdbx_seq_one_letter_code
_entity_poly.pdbx_strand_id
1 'polypeptide(L)'
;MPIALSSQSLYSTQNTDKYELHKIGSGFWNIRSRFKILAKLIDIETHMSFVQLHNGNFLVIDTIELNDNLRQEINHLTDNGNKIEAVIGTHPFHTLSFPAFHEAYPNAAYYGTPRHLRRLTQIPWVGNLNDCNVRKKWEPDVELRIPAGAEFINPQPESSNHFTCVFVYHPASATLHVDDTIIYADKPSFLLKLFGYKDGAMAFHPSIKNVGLYPTSDAPYLFRDWMRNMLHDWPFENICCAHMGVKIGGAHADVVTLLNKGERLFAKLSEKNRKRNPEGSLIVSNHYNMNIHGDECG
;
A
#
# COMPACT_ATOMS: atom_id res chain seq x y z
N MET A 1 40.03 -31.12 35.98
CA MET A 1 39.57 -29.79 35.53
C MET A 1 39.03 -29.95 34.12
N PRO A 2 37.70 -29.85 33.88
CA PRO A 2 37.17 -29.85 32.53
C PRO A 2 37.04 -28.43 31.99
N ILE A 3 37.33 -28.32 30.69
CA ILE A 3 37.35 -27.12 29.87
C ILE A 3 35.93 -26.60 29.69
N ALA A 4 35.68 -25.35 30.07
CA ALA A 4 34.44 -24.64 29.77
C ALA A 4 34.44 -24.20 28.31
N LEU A 5 33.70 -24.91 27.46
CA LEU A 5 33.33 -24.43 26.13
C LEU A 5 32.16 -23.45 26.30
N SER A 6 32.40 -22.17 26.02
CA SER A 6 31.35 -21.17 25.96
C SER A 6 30.46 -21.47 24.76
N SER A 7 29.24 -21.93 25.01
CA SER A 7 28.18 -21.96 24.02
C SER A 7 27.71 -20.52 23.79
N GLN A 8 28.33 -19.81 22.86
CA GLN A 8 27.66 -18.70 22.19
C GLN A 8 26.57 -19.33 21.32
N SER A 9 25.31 -19.25 21.77
CA SER A 9 24.19 -19.60 20.92
C SER A 9 24.13 -18.59 19.79
N LEU A 10 24.45 -19.06 18.58
CA LEU A 10 24.06 -18.42 17.33
C LEU A 10 22.53 -18.49 17.23
N TYR A 11 21.83 -17.59 17.92
CA TYR A 11 20.43 -17.30 17.63
C TYR A 11 20.38 -16.59 16.28
N SER A 12 20.29 -17.40 15.22
CA SER A 12 19.66 -17.00 13.97
C SER A 12 18.22 -16.61 14.31
N THR A 13 17.92 -15.32 14.37
CA THR A 13 16.55 -14.79 14.41
C THR A 13 15.87 -15.17 13.09
N GLN A 14 15.30 -16.36 13.02
CA GLN A 14 14.42 -16.73 11.93
C GLN A 14 13.14 -15.89 12.05
N ASN A 15 12.74 -15.37 10.90
CA ASN A 15 11.56 -14.58 10.58
C ASN A 15 10.27 -15.27 11.08
N THR A 16 9.93 -15.08 12.36
CA THR A 16 8.85 -15.77 13.09
C THR A 16 7.54 -14.98 13.11
N ASP A 17 7.55 -13.71 12.73
CA ASP A 17 6.42 -12.78 12.82
C ASP A 17 5.41 -12.89 11.65
N LYS A 18 5.48 -13.93 10.82
CA LYS A 18 4.59 -14.09 9.65
C LYS A 18 3.31 -14.79 10.04
N TYR A 19 2.20 -14.33 9.46
CA TYR A 19 0.85 -14.84 9.70
C TYR A 19 0.34 -14.60 11.13
N GLU A 20 0.72 -13.48 11.74
CA GLU A 20 0.27 -13.05 13.06
C GLU A 20 -0.24 -11.60 13.02
N LEU A 21 -1.21 -11.26 13.88
CA LEU A 21 -1.73 -9.89 14.03
C LEU A 21 -0.75 -8.99 14.80
N HIS A 22 -0.02 -8.12 14.10
CA HIS A 22 0.87 -7.14 14.73
C HIS A 22 0.15 -5.83 14.99
N LYS A 23 -0.05 -5.49 16.26
CA LYS A 23 -0.65 -4.20 16.64
C LYS A 23 0.34 -3.07 16.35
N ILE A 24 -0.05 -2.15 15.48
CA ILE A 24 0.75 -0.97 15.09
C ILE A 24 0.41 0.22 15.99
N GLY A 25 -0.87 0.42 16.27
CA GLY A 25 -1.38 1.48 17.12
C GLY A 25 -2.76 1.12 17.66
N SER A 26 -3.42 2.07 18.32
CA SER A 26 -4.77 1.84 18.84
C SER A 26 -5.74 1.55 17.69
N GLY A 27 -6.34 0.36 17.68
CA GLY A 27 -7.29 -0.03 16.62
C GLY A 27 -6.66 -0.33 15.25
N PHE A 28 -5.35 -0.50 15.14
CA PHE A 28 -4.71 -0.84 13.85
C PHE A 28 -3.77 -2.03 14.00
N TRP A 29 -3.98 -3.05 13.17
CA TRP A 29 -3.13 -4.24 13.07
C TRP A 29 -2.62 -4.39 11.63
N ASN A 30 -1.39 -4.87 11.50
CA ASN A 30 -0.80 -5.26 10.22
C ASN A 30 -0.41 -6.74 10.29
N ILE A 31 -0.64 -7.46 9.20
CA ILE A 31 -0.30 -8.87 9.08
C ILE A 31 0.62 -9.03 7.87
N ARG A 32 1.68 -9.81 8.04
CA ARG A 32 2.64 -10.11 6.96
C ARG A 32 2.57 -11.58 6.57
N SER A 33 2.57 -11.85 5.28
CA SER A 33 2.61 -13.18 4.68
C SER A 33 3.81 -13.31 3.74
N ARG A 34 4.16 -14.53 3.35
CA ARG A 34 5.23 -14.78 2.39
C ARG A 34 4.77 -14.43 0.98
N PHE A 35 5.63 -13.78 0.21
CA PHE A 35 5.42 -13.56 -1.21
C PHE A 35 6.75 -13.59 -1.95
N LYS A 36 6.94 -14.62 -2.78
CA LYS A 36 8.24 -14.88 -3.41
C LYS A 36 8.25 -14.53 -4.89
N ILE A 37 9.21 -13.72 -5.29
CA ILE A 37 9.52 -13.34 -6.68
C ILE A 37 10.80 -14.03 -7.17
N LEU A 38 11.12 -13.85 -8.46
CA LEU A 38 12.30 -14.42 -9.13
C LEU A 38 12.47 -15.92 -8.87
N ALA A 39 11.52 -16.73 -9.38
CA ALA A 39 11.53 -18.18 -9.24
C ALA A 39 11.66 -18.66 -7.77
N LYS A 40 11.01 -17.94 -6.84
CA LYS A 40 10.98 -18.21 -5.40
C LYS A 40 12.29 -17.90 -4.64
N LEU A 41 13.24 -17.20 -5.25
CA LEU A 41 14.54 -16.88 -4.63
C LEU A 41 14.49 -15.67 -3.69
N ILE A 42 13.58 -14.72 -3.94
CA ILE A 42 13.46 -13.51 -3.12
C ILE A 42 12.05 -13.44 -2.54
N ASP A 43 11.94 -13.51 -1.21
CA ASP A 43 10.70 -13.24 -0.48
C ASP A 43 10.64 -11.74 -0.20
N ILE A 44 9.69 -11.04 -0.81
CA ILE A 44 9.43 -9.62 -0.56
C ILE A 44 8.28 -9.40 0.44
N GLU A 45 7.66 -10.50 0.90
CA GLU A 45 6.49 -10.49 1.79
C GLU A 45 5.27 -9.82 1.14
N THR A 46 4.08 -10.01 1.67
CA THR A 46 2.88 -9.26 1.28
C THR A 46 2.04 -8.99 2.52
N HIS A 47 1.44 -7.82 2.60
CA HIS A 47 0.80 -7.36 3.82
C HIS A 47 -0.71 -7.16 3.63
N MET A 48 -1.47 -7.29 4.71
CA MET A 48 -2.82 -6.76 4.84
C MET A 48 -2.94 -6.02 6.17
N SER A 49 -3.96 -5.19 6.33
CA SER A 49 -4.20 -4.48 7.59
C SER A 49 -5.65 -4.59 8.06
N PHE A 50 -5.84 -4.52 9.37
CA PHE A 50 -7.15 -4.45 10.02
C PHE A 50 -7.23 -3.12 10.76
N VAL A 51 -8.33 -2.41 10.53
CA VAL A 51 -8.64 -1.14 11.20
C VAL A 51 -9.95 -1.31 11.96
N GLN A 52 -9.92 -1.08 13.27
CA GLN A 52 -11.12 -1.04 14.09
C GLN A 52 -11.78 0.33 14.00
N LEU A 53 -13.03 0.35 13.57
CA LEU A 53 -13.88 1.53 13.50
C LEU A 53 -14.46 1.87 14.89
N HIS A 54 -14.98 3.08 15.07
CA HIS A 54 -15.55 3.56 16.34
C HIS A 54 -16.72 2.69 16.83
N ASN A 55 -17.45 2.07 15.90
CA ASN A 55 -18.56 1.17 16.20
C ASN A 55 -18.10 -0.23 16.66
N GLY A 56 -16.79 -0.49 16.66
CA GLY A 56 -16.17 -1.75 17.06
C GLY A 56 -16.06 -2.79 15.95
N ASN A 57 -16.56 -2.50 14.74
CA ASN A 57 -16.36 -3.31 13.54
C ASN A 57 -14.98 -3.07 12.93
N PHE A 58 -14.65 -3.84 11.91
CA PHE A 58 -13.36 -3.83 11.24
C PHE A 58 -13.48 -3.53 9.76
N LEU A 59 -12.63 -2.62 9.29
CA LEU A 59 -12.28 -2.45 7.90
C LEU A 59 -10.99 -3.24 7.61
N VAL A 60 -11.04 -4.14 6.64
CA VAL A 60 -9.89 -4.92 6.18
C VAL A 60 -9.30 -4.24 4.94
N ILE A 61 -7.99 -3.98 4.97
CA ILE A 61 -7.24 -3.31 3.89
C ILE A 61 -6.35 -4.33 3.20
N ASP A 62 -6.64 -4.57 1.92
CA ASP A 62 -6.09 -5.62 1.09
C ASP A 62 -6.18 -7.02 1.73
N THR A 63 -5.66 -8.03 1.06
CA THR A 63 -5.76 -9.42 1.52
C THR A 63 -4.46 -10.17 1.28
N ILE A 64 -4.20 -11.13 2.16
CA ILE A 64 -3.12 -12.11 2.04
C ILE A 64 -3.70 -13.52 2.10
N GLU A 65 -2.92 -14.51 1.69
CA GLU A 65 -3.27 -15.90 1.94
C GLU A 65 -3.28 -16.17 3.45
N LEU A 66 -4.36 -16.80 3.94
CA LEU A 66 -4.54 -17.14 5.35
C LEU A 66 -4.06 -18.56 5.60
N ASN A 67 -3.27 -18.76 6.66
CA ASN A 67 -3.09 -20.09 7.25
C ASN A 67 -4.15 -20.32 8.34
N ASP A 68 -4.23 -21.56 8.85
CA ASP A 68 -5.24 -21.93 9.85
C ASP A 68 -5.14 -21.11 11.15
N ASN A 69 -3.93 -20.81 11.61
CA ASN A 69 -3.71 -20.03 12.84
C ASN A 69 -4.19 -18.59 12.69
N LEU A 70 -3.76 -17.91 11.63
CA LEU A 70 -4.18 -16.54 11.33
C LEU A 70 -5.70 -16.47 11.13
N ARG A 71 -6.29 -17.47 10.46
CA ARG A 71 -7.75 -17.54 10.31
C ARG A 71 -8.46 -17.66 11.66
N GLN A 72 -7.93 -18.47 12.58
CA GLN A 72 -8.47 -18.57 13.94
C GLN A 72 -8.35 -17.25 14.70
N GLU A 73 -7.22 -16.55 14.59
CA GLU A 73 -7.03 -15.23 15.20
C GLU A 73 -8.03 -14.19 14.65
N ILE A 74 -8.19 -14.13 13.32
CA ILE A 74 -9.16 -13.22 12.68
C ILE A 74 -10.58 -13.58 13.11
N ASN A 75 -10.94 -14.87 13.13
CA ASN A 75 -12.26 -15.31 13.58
C ASN A 75 -12.53 -14.91 15.02
N HIS A 76 -11.54 -15.02 15.91
CA HIS A 76 -11.70 -14.59 17.29
C HIS A 76 -11.89 -13.06 17.38
N LEU A 77 -11.07 -12.30 16.65
CA LEU A 77 -11.12 -10.83 16.65
C LEU A 77 -12.44 -10.29 16.09
N THR A 78 -12.97 -10.92 15.05
CA THR A 78 -14.07 -10.40 14.24
C THR A 78 -15.40 -11.10 14.47
N ASP A 79 -15.51 -11.94 15.51
CA ASP A 79 -16.68 -12.82 15.71
C ASP A 79 -17.02 -13.62 14.43
N ASN A 80 -16.07 -14.46 14.02
CA ASN A 80 -16.17 -15.31 12.82
C ASN A 80 -16.49 -14.51 11.54
N GLY A 81 -15.95 -13.30 11.43
CA GLY A 81 -16.19 -12.40 10.30
C GLY A 81 -17.43 -11.52 10.42
N ASN A 82 -18.30 -11.71 11.43
CA ASN A 82 -19.53 -10.92 11.59
C ASN A 82 -19.26 -9.42 11.84
N LYS A 83 -18.09 -9.09 12.41
CA LYS A 83 -17.64 -7.72 12.63
C LYS A 83 -16.79 -7.16 11.50
N ILE A 84 -16.59 -7.90 10.40
CA ILE A 84 -15.95 -7.31 9.21
C ILE A 84 -17.02 -6.47 8.50
N GLU A 85 -16.90 -5.15 8.64
CA GLU A 85 -17.82 -4.22 7.98
C GLU A 85 -17.56 -4.18 6.48
N ALA A 86 -16.29 -4.14 6.09
CA ALA A 86 -15.89 -4.16 4.71
C ALA A 86 -14.46 -4.68 4.50
N VAL A 87 -14.20 -5.15 3.29
CA VAL A 87 -12.86 -5.43 2.76
C VAL A 87 -12.62 -4.51 1.58
N ILE A 88 -11.52 -3.75 1.61
CA ILE A 88 -11.14 -2.82 0.55
C ILE A 88 -9.89 -3.30 -0.18
N GLY A 89 -9.94 -3.34 -1.51
CA GLY A 89 -8.79 -3.62 -2.37
C GLY A 89 -8.17 -2.34 -2.90
N THR A 90 -7.09 -1.89 -2.26
CA THR A 90 -6.50 -0.54 -2.38
C THR A 90 -5.51 -0.41 -3.52
N HIS A 91 -4.84 -1.48 -3.91
CA HIS A 91 -3.91 -1.48 -5.05
C HIS A 91 -4.43 -2.32 -6.24
N PRO A 92 -4.43 -1.81 -7.49
CA PRO A 92 -5.00 -2.51 -8.64
C PRO A 92 -4.43 -3.92 -8.93
N PHE A 93 -3.24 -4.25 -8.40
CA PHE A 93 -2.55 -5.50 -8.67
C PHE A 93 -2.50 -6.46 -7.47
N HIS A 94 -3.02 -6.08 -6.31
CA HIS A 94 -3.14 -6.98 -5.16
C HIS A 94 -4.38 -7.86 -5.29
N THR A 95 -4.38 -8.75 -6.27
CA THR A 95 -5.59 -9.51 -6.66
C THR A 95 -5.61 -10.96 -6.19
N LEU A 96 -4.44 -11.53 -5.84
CA LEU A 96 -4.27 -12.99 -5.76
C LEU A 96 -5.00 -13.62 -4.57
N SER A 97 -5.02 -12.95 -3.42
CA SER A 97 -5.55 -13.51 -2.18
C SER A 97 -7.03 -13.22 -1.94
N PHE A 98 -7.60 -12.27 -2.68
CA PHE A 98 -9.00 -11.86 -2.55
C PHE A 98 -10.00 -13.02 -2.71
N PRO A 99 -9.87 -13.94 -3.69
CA PRO A 99 -10.83 -15.02 -3.86
C PRO A 99 -10.90 -15.96 -2.65
N ALA A 100 -9.74 -16.35 -2.11
CA ALA A 100 -9.67 -17.21 -0.92
C ALA A 100 -10.14 -16.48 0.34
N PHE A 101 -9.83 -15.19 0.48
CA PHE A 101 -10.33 -14.39 1.60
C PHE A 101 -11.86 -14.23 1.54
N HIS A 102 -12.42 -14.01 0.35
CA HIS A 102 -13.86 -13.97 0.12
C HIS A 102 -14.54 -15.30 0.44
N GLU A 103 -13.95 -16.43 0.08
CA GLU A 103 -14.46 -17.75 0.47
C GLU A 103 -14.48 -17.93 1.99
N ALA A 104 -13.46 -17.42 2.69
CA ALA A 104 -13.40 -17.46 4.16
C ALA A 104 -14.41 -16.53 4.83
N TYR A 105 -14.71 -15.37 4.22
CA TYR A 105 -15.57 -14.32 4.77
C TYR A 105 -16.55 -13.78 3.70
N PRO A 106 -17.53 -14.60 3.26
CA PRO A 106 -18.38 -14.27 2.11
C PRO A 106 -19.47 -13.23 2.42
N ASN A 107 -19.76 -13.00 3.70
CA ASN A 107 -20.82 -12.07 4.13
C ASN A 107 -20.33 -10.62 4.24
N ALA A 108 -19.02 -10.37 4.19
CA ALA A 108 -18.47 -9.03 4.24
C ALA A 108 -18.74 -8.27 2.93
N ALA A 109 -18.84 -6.93 3.02
CA ALA A 109 -18.95 -6.09 1.83
C ALA A 109 -17.57 -5.86 1.19
N TYR A 110 -17.41 -6.14 -0.09
CA TYR A 110 -16.13 -5.95 -0.81
C TYR A 110 -16.17 -4.71 -1.70
N TYR A 111 -15.15 -3.86 -1.57
CA TYR A 111 -14.95 -2.67 -2.40
C TYR A 111 -13.57 -2.71 -3.02
N GLY A 112 -13.43 -2.31 -4.28
CA GLY A 112 -12.14 -2.44 -4.96
C GLY A 112 -11.87 -1.31 -5.93
N THR A 113 -10.61 -1.21 -6.34
CA THR A 113 -10.22 -0.42 -7.52
C THR A 113 -11.04 -0.83 -8.78
N PRO A 114 -11.11 0.05 -9.80
CA PRO A 114 -11.76 -0.32 -11.07
C PRO A 114 -11.22 -1.62 -11.69
N ARG A 115 -9.94 -1.94 -11.46
CA ARG A 115 -9.33 -3.18 -11.96
C ARG A 115 -9.83 -4.41 -11.22
N HIS A 116 -10.02 -4.34 -9.90
CA HIS A 116 -10.61 -5.43 -9.11
C HIS A 116 -11.98 -5.84 -9.68
N LEU A 117 -12.86 -4.85 -9.89
CA LEU A 117 -14.21 -5.06 -10.43
C LEU A 117 -14.18 -5.71 -11.82
N ARG A 118 -13.21 -5.33 -12.68
CA ARG A 118 -13.07 -5.90 -14.03
C ARG A 118 -12.47 -7.32 -14.06
N ARG A 119 -11.60 -7.67 -13.11
CA ARG A 119 -10.76 -8.88 -13.18
C ARG A 119 -11.15 -9.98 -12.19
N LEU A 120 -11.76 -9.62 -11.07
CA LEU A 120 -12.19 -10.56 -10.02
C LEU A 120 -13.72 -10.62 -9.98
N THR A 121 -14.33 -11.02 -11.11
CA THR A 121 -15.79 -11.03 -11.31
C THR A 121 -16.53 -12.06 -10.47
N GLN A 122 -15.81 -12.99 -9.84
CA GLN A 122 -16.35 -13.97 -8.89
C GLN A 122 -16.64 -13.36 -7.51
N ILE A 123 -16.11 -12.18 -7.21
CA ILE A 123 -16.39 -11.45 -5.97
C ILE A 123 -17.50 -10.43 -6.26
N PRO A 124 -18.59 -10.40 -5.49
CA PRO A 124 -19.68 -9.44 -5.66
C PRO A 124 -19.27 -8.07 -5.10
N TRP A 125 -18.37 -7.36 -5.79
CA TRP A 125 -17.94 -6.02 -5.41
C TRP A 125 -19.13 -5.07 -5.32
N VAL A 126 -19.35 -4.48 -4.14
CA VAL A 126 -20.49 -3.59 -3.88
C VAL A 126 -20.17 -2.11 -4.14
N GLY A 127 -18.90 -1.78 -4.41
CA GLY A 127 -18.52 -0.42 -4.77
C GLY A 127 -17.11 -0.28 -5.31
N ASN A 128 -16.87 0.85 -5.97
CA ASN A 128 -15.63 1.19 -6.65
C ASN A 128 -14.88 2.26 -5.85
N LEU A 129 -13.63 2.03 -5.48
CA LEU A 129 -12.81 3.01 -4.75
C LEU A 129 -12.46 4.26 -5.58
N ASN A 130 -12.66 4.24 -6.90
CA ASN A 130 -12.58 5.45 -7.73
C ASN A 130 -13.76 6.40 -7.50
N ASP A 131 -14.85 5.94 -6.88
CA ASP A 131 -15.98 6.78 -6.47
C ASP A 131 -15.69 7.44 -5.12
N CYS A 132 -15.80 8.75 -5.07
CA CYS A 132 -15.62 9.55 -3.86
C CYS A 132 -16.62 9.23 -2.76
N ASN A 133 -17.87 8.96 -3.10
CA ASN A 133 -18.87 8.61 -2.09
C ASN A 133 -18.53 7.29 -1.42
N VAL A 134 -17.87 6.37 -2.14
CA VAL A 134 -17.36 5.12 -1.57
C VAL A 134 -16.19 5.40 -0.64
N ARG A 135 -15.22 6.23 -1.05
CA ARG A 135 -14.05 6.55 -0.21
C ARG A 135 -14.42 7.29 1.08
N LYS A 136 -15.49 8.09 1.08
CA LYS A 136 -15.97 8.83 2.26
C LYS A 136 -16.79 8.01 3.25
N LYS A 137 -17.10 6.73 2.95
CA LYS A 137 -18.01 5.91 3.78
C LYS A 137 -17.55 5.71 5.22
N TRP A 138 -16.25 5.69 5.43
CA TRP A 138 -15.65 5.38 6.73
C TRP A 138 -15.09 6.63 7.44
N GLU A 139 -15.34 7.82 6.90
CA GLU A 139 -14.98 9.06 7.60
C GLU A 139 -15.88 9.27 8.83
N PRO A 140 -15.35 9.80 9.95
CA PRO A 140 -13.97 10.28 10.14
C PRO A 140 -12.98 9.22 10.62
N ASP A 141 -13.39 7.96 10.80
CA ASP A 141 -12.50 6.91 11.33
C ASP A 141 -11.37 6.59 10.36
N VAL A 142 -11.65 6.58 9.06
CA VAL A 142 -10.68 6.26 8.02
C VAL A 142 -10.85 7.21 6.85
N GLU A 143 -9.76 7.86 6.44
CA GLU A 143 -9.71 8.74 5.26
C GLU A 143 -8.98 8.03 4.12
N LEU A 144 -9.56 8.08 2.91
CA LEU A 144 -9.06 7.37 1.73
C LEU A 144 -8.77 8.34 0.59
N ARG A 145 -7.51 8.38 0.15
CA ARG A 145 -7.05 9.31 -0.90
C ARG A 145 -6.30 8.61 -2.01
N ILE A 146 -6.34 9.16 -3.23
CA ILE A 146 -5.64 8.59 -4.41
C ILE A 146 -4.60 9.59 -4.89
N PRO A 147 -3.32 9.19 -5.08
CA PRO A 147 -2.30 10.07 -5.61
C PRO A 147 -2.64 10.66 -6.97
N ALA A 148 -2.38 11.96 -7.12
CA ALA A 148 -2.46 12.66 -8.40
C ALA A 148 -1.28 12.33 -9.33
N GLY A 149 -1.42 12.59 -10.63
CA GLY A 149 -0.33 12.47 -11.59
C GLY A 149 0.05 11.03 -11.99
N ALA A 150 -0.72 10.03 -11.56
CA ALA A 150 -0.52 8.61 -11.86
C ALA A 150 -1.82 7.94 -12.32
N GLU A 151 -1.71 6.88 -13.14
CA GLU A 151 -2.87 6.14 -13.65
C GLU A 151 -3.37 5.10 -12.66
N PHE A 152 -4.59 5.28 -12.12
CA PHE A 152 -5.20 4.38 -11.13
C PHE A 152 -6.29 3.45 -11.68
N ILE A 153 -7.04 3.87 -12.72
CA ILE A 153 -8.19 3.11 -13.24
C ILE A 153 -7.74 1.87 -14.01
N ASN A 154 -6.75 2.06 -14.89
CA ASN A 154 -6.20 0.99 -15.70
C ASN A 154 -4.69 1.19 -15.91
N PRO A 155 -3.86 1.01 -14.86
CA PRO A 155 -2.43 1.18 -14.98
C PRO A 155 -1.85 0.20 -16.01
N GLN A 156 -1.10 0.74 -16.97
CA GLN A 156 -0.44 -0.03 -18.02
C GLN A 156 1.06 0.32 -18.12
N PRO A 157 1.91 -0.62 -18.54
CA PRO A 157 1.60 -2.04 -18.76
C PRO A 157 1.44 -2.79 -17.43
N GLU A 158 0.52 -3.76 -17.39
CA GLU A 158 0.20 -4.56 -16.19
C GLU A 158 1.41 -5.23 -15.52
N SER A 159 2.45 -5.53 -16.31
CA SER A 159 3.66 -6.20 -15.84
C SER A 159 4.60 -5.32 -15.00
N SER A 160 4.41 -3.99 -15.00
CA SER A 160 5.36 -3.09 -14.33
C SER A 160 4.78 -1.79 -13.78
N ASN A 161 3.55 -1.40 -14.15
CA ASN A 161 2.94 -0.17 -13.63
C ASN A 161 2.19 -0.42 -12.31
N HIS A 162 2.94 -0.62 -11.23
CA HIS A 162 2.42 -0.89 -9.87
C HIS A 162 2.61 0.33 -8.96
N PHE A 163 2.48 1.54 -9.52
CA PHE A 163 2.88 2.75 -8.79
C PHE A 163 1.84 3.28 -7.83
N THR A 164 0.58 3.36 -8.26
CA THR A 164 -0.47 4.12 -7.54
C THR A 164 -1.50 3.18 -6.92
N CYS A 165 -1.86 3.49 -5.68
CA CYS A 165 -2.85 2.81 -4.87
C CYS A 165 -3.73 3.85 -4.16
N VAL A 166 -4.76 3.38 -3.45
CA VAL A 166 -5.46 4.21 -2.46
C VAL A 166 -4.60 4.27 -1.19
N PHE A 167 -4.28 5.48 -0.73
CA PHE A 167 -3.70 5.71 0.58
C PHE A 167 -4.81 5.70 1.62
N VAL A 168 -4.61 4.95 2.71
CA VAL A 168 -5.60 4.80 3.77
C VAL A 168 -5.02 5.31 5.07
N TYR A 169 -5.58 6.39 5.60
CA TYR A 169 -5.16 6.98 6.87
C TYR A 169 -6.17 6.66 7.96
N HIS A 170 -5.69 6.15 9.09
CA HIS A 170 -6.47 5.93 10.29
C HIS A 170 -5.99 6.89 11.39
N PRO A 171 -6.75 7.98 11.69
CA PRO A 171 -6.32 9.02 12.62
C PRO A 171 -6.06 8.49 14.04
N ALA A 172 -6.90 7.60 14.55
CA ALA A 172 -6.80 7.13 15.94
C ALA A 172 -5.51 6.34 16.24
N SER A 173 -4.91 5.70 15.24
CA SER A 173 -3.60 5.04 15.37
C SER A 173 -2.44 5.86 14.79
N ALA A 174 -2.73 7.01 14.18
CA ALA A 174 -1.79 7.76 13.34
C ALA A 174 -1.04 6.85 12.34
N THR A 175 -1.76 5.94 11.68
CA THR A 175 -1.15 4.98 10.75
C THR A 175 -1.64 5.24 9.33
N LEU A 176 -0.69 5.28 8.40
CA LEU A 176 -0.94 5.40 6.97
C LEU A 176 -0.60 4.08 6.27
N HIS A 177 -1.53 3.52 5.49
CA HIS A 177 -1.29 2.40 4.61
C HIS A 177 -1.13 2.92 3.17
N VAL A 178 -0.03 2.55 2.50
CA VAL A 178 0.39 3.16 1.21
C VAL A 178 0.71 2.14 0.12
N ASP A 179 0.42 0.86 0.36
CA ASP A 179 0.78 -0.26 -0.53
C ASP A 179 2.19 -0.11 -1.14
N ASP A 180 2.28 -0.16 -2.47
CA ASP A 180 3.52 -0.16 -3.23
C ASP A 180 4.10 1.24 -3.40
N THR A 181 3.28 2.30 -3.41
CA THR A 181 3.70 3.65 -3.80
C THR A 181 4.95 4.11 -3.06
N ILE A 182 5.01 3.82 -1.76
CA ILE A 182 6.20 4.00 -0.93
C ILE A 182 6.64 2.63 -0.42
N ILE A 183 7.93 2.35 -0.56
CA ILE A 183 8.59 1.16 -0.03
C ILE A 183 9.42 1.56 1.18
N TYR A 184 9.32 0.79 2.25
CA TYR A 184 10.20 0.88 3.41
C TYR A 184 11.01 -0.40 3.60
N ALA A 185 12.32 -0.29 3.47
CA ALA A 185 13.25 -1.39 3.65
C ALA A 185 13.83 -1.36 5.07
N ASP A 186 13.13 -1.93 6.05
CA ASP A 186 13.60 -1.95 7.44
C ASP A 186 14.94 -2.69 7.58
N LYS A 187 14.93 -3.98 7.26
CA LYS A 187 16.10 -4.88 7.24
C LYS A 187 16.08 -5.73 5.98
N PRO A 188 16.34 -5.16 4.79
CA PRO A 188 16.33 -5.88 3.53
C PRO A 188 17.24 -7.12 3.58
N SER A 189 16.83 -8.19 2.89
CA SER A 189 17.66 -9.38 2.74
C SER A 189 18.99 -9.06 2.07
N PHE A 190 20.00 -9.93 2.25
CA PHE A 190 21.32 -9.74 1.65
C PHE A 190 21.27 -9.51 0.12
N LEU A 191 20.39 -10.24 -0.59
CA LEU A 191 20.19 -10.05 -2.03
C LEU A 191 19.65 -8.66 -2.35
N LEU A 192 18.67 -8.16 -1.59
CA LEU A 192 18.13 -6.80 -1.77
C LEU A 192 19.18 -5.72 -1.45
N LYS A 193 20.05 -5.96 -0.46
CA LYS A 193 21.19 -5.06 -0.18
C LYS A 193 22.16 -4.96 -1.36
N LEU A 194 22.41 -6.06 -2.07
CA LEU A 194 23.24 -6.06 -3.28
C LEU A 194 22.63 -5.23 -4.42
N PHE A 195 21.30 -5.10 -4.46
CA PHE A 195 20.56 -4.22 -5.38
C PHE A 195 20.44 -2.77 -4.87
N GLY A 196 21.13 -2.40 -3.79
CA GLY A 196 21.26 -1.02 -3.30
C GLY A 196 20.26 -0.60 -2.24
N TYR A 197 19.41 -1.51 -1.73
CA TYR A 197 18.56 -1.22 -0.58
C TYR A 197 19.40 -1.14 0.70
N LYS A 198 19.16 -0.12 1.51
CA LYS A 198 19.83 0.08 2.81
C LYS A 198 18.82 -0.15 3.93
N ASP A 199 19.34 -0.47 5.11
CA ASP A 199 18.52 -0.58 6.32
C ASP A 199 17.85 0.76 6.63
N GLY A 200 16.56 0.72 6.97
CA GLY A 200 15.72 1.88 7.20
C GLY A 200 15.48 2.78 5.98
N ALA A 201 15.74 2.31 4.75
CA ALA A 201 15.56 3.15 3.57
C ALA A 201 14.09 3.26 3.16
N MET A 202 13.61 4.49 3.01
CA MET A 202 12.33 4.80 2.39
C MET A 202 12.54 5.31 0.95
N ALA A 203 11.74 4.81 0.00
CA ALA A 203 11.81 5.19 -1.40
C ALA A 203 10.44 5.10 -2.06
N PHE A 204 10.24 5.84 -3.16
CA PHE A 204 9.11 5.59 -4.05
C PHE A 204 9.29 4.28 -4.83
N HIS A 205 8.19 3.62 -5.17
CA HIS A 205 8.22 2.43 -6.02
C HIS A 205 9.02 2.69 -7.31
N PRO A 206 9.87 1.74 -7.78
CA PRO A 206 10.75 1.95 -8.93
C PRO A 206 10.05 2.39 -10.22
N SER A 207 8.79 2.00 -10.42
CA SER A 207 7.99 2.37 -11.60
C SER A 207 7.78 3.87 -11.74
N ILE A 208 7.96 4.68 -10.68
CA ILE A 208 7.93 6.15 -10.77
C ILE A 208 8.90 6.70 -11.83
N LYS A 209 10.02 6.00 -12.07
CA LYS A 209 11.07 6.45 -13.00
C LYS A 209 10.68 6.27 -14.47
N ASN A 210 9.63 5.50 -14.77
CA ASN A 210 9.24 5.15 -16.13
C ASN A 210 7.73 5.27 -16.38
N VAL A 211 6.91 4.34 -15.90
CA VAL A 211 5.50 4.16 -16.28
C VAL A 211 4.52 4.56 -15.18
N GLY A 212 5.02 4.78 -13.96
CA GLY A 212 4.20 5.04 -12.78
C GLY A 212 3.47 6.38 -12.82
N LEU A 213 4.08 7.39 -13.41
CA LEU A 213 3.47 8.70 -13.61
C LEU A 213 3.00 8.85 -15.05
N TYR A 214 1.95 9.66 -15.27
CA TYR A 214 1.50 9.99 -16.61
C TYR A 214 2.67 10.57 -17.46
N PRO A 215 2.70 10.30 -18.77
CA PRO A 215 3.77 10.74 -19.66
C PRO A 215 3.65 12.23 -20.05
N THR A 216 3.20 13.06 -19.12
CA THR A 216 3.04 14.51 -19.26
C THR A 216 4.06 15.24 -18.39
N SER A 217 4.34 16.51 -18.70
CA SER A 217 5.38 17.25 -18.00
C SER A 217 4.94 17.77 -16.62
N ASP A 218 3.64 17.83 -16.37
CA ASP A 218 3.00 18.26 -15.11
C ASP A 218 2.86 17.10 -14.09
N ALA A 219 2.67 15.86 -14.55
CA ALA A 219 2.41 14.70 -13.70
C ALA A 219 3.38 14.50 -12.51
N PRO A 220 4.71 14.67 -12.66
CA PRO A 220 5.61 14.60 -11.52
C PRO A 220 5.38 15.68 -10.46
N TYR A 221 4.96 16.89 -10.87
CA TYR A 221 4.65 17.97 -9.95
C TYR A 221 3.28 17.79 -9.31
N LEU A 222 2.28 17.30 -10.05
CA LEU A 222 0.98 16.93 -9.50
C LEU A 222 1.13 15.89 -8.39
N PHE A 223 1.90 14.82 -8.62
CA PHE A 223 2.19 13.83 -7.60
C PHE A 223 2.93 14.43 -6.39
N ARG A 224 3.96 15.26 -6.62
CA ARG A 224 4.70 15.94 -5.54
C ARG A 224 3.78 16.81 -4.69
N ASP A 225 2.96 17.64 -5.33
CA ASP A 225 2.11 18.61 -4.65
C ASP A 225 0.97 17.89 -3.92
N TRP A 226 0.43 16.82 -4.49
CA TRP A 226 -0.48 15.92 -3.80
C TRP A 226 0.14 15.33 -2.52
N MET A 227 1.36 14.78 -2.61
CA MET A 227 2.09 14.24 -1.46
C MET A 227 2.33 15.31 -0.37
N ARG A 228 2.57 16.57 -0.76
CA ARG A 228 2.73 17.69 0.18
C ARG A 228 1.42 18.05 0.87
N ASN A 229 0.30 18.06 0.14
CA ASN A 229 -1.02 18.29 0.72
C ASN A 229 -1.40 17.17 1.69
N MET A 230 -1.14 15.91 1.32
CA MET A 230 -1.31 14.77 2.21
C MET A 230 -0.51 14.93 3.52
N LEU A 231 0.77 15.32 3.43
CA LEU A 231 1.60 15.58 4.62
C LEU A 231 1.09 16.74 5.47
N HIS A 232 0.45 17.75 4.87
CA HIS A 232 -0.16 18.85 5.61
C HIS A 232 -1.39 18.38 6.37
N ASP A 233 -2.22 17.54 5.75
CA ASP A 233 -3.52 17.15 6.28
C ASP A 233 -3.45 15.98 7.27
N TRP A 234 -2.52 15.05 7.06
CA TRP A 234 -2.44 13.79 7.81
C TRP A 234 -1.23 13.73 8.74
N PRO A 235 -1.42 13.88 10.07
CA PRO A 235 -0.35 13.74 11.05
C PRO A 235 -0.13 12.25 11.41
N PHE A 236 0.32 11.45 10.45
CA PHE A 236 0.64 10.03 10.69
C PHE A 236 2.02 9.86 11.34
N GLU A 237 2.17 8.85 12.19
CA GLU A 237 3.44 8.46 12.80
C GLU A 237 3.99 7.16 12.22
N ASN A 238 3.10 6.31 11.70
CA ASN A 238 3.42 4.98 11.21
C ASN A 238 3.08 4.83 9.73
N ILE A 239 3.85 4.03 8.98
CA ILE A 239 3.55 3.63 7.60
C ILE A 239 3.56 2.12 7.45
N CYS A 240 2.50 1.57 6.89
CA CYS A 240 2.41 0.20 6.40
C CYS A 240 2.52 0.18 4.88
N CYS A 241 3.58 -0.46 4.35
CA CYS A 241 3.76 -0.72 2.92
C CYS A 241 3.15 -2.08 2.52
N ALA A 242 3.04 -2.35 1.22
CA ALA A 242 2.61 -3.65 0.70
C ALA A 242 3.63 -4.77 0.96
N HIS A 243 4.91 -4.40 0.93
CA HIS A 243 6.04 -5.31 0.93
C HIS A 243 7.13 -4.84 1.89
N MET A 244 8.01 -5.76 2.26
CA MET A 244 9.21 -5.55 3.08
C MET A 244 8.92 -5.10 4.52
N GLY A 245 8.66 -3.82 4.75
CA GLY A 245 8.72 -3.23 6.08
C GLY A 245 7.49 -2.41 6.45
N VAL A 246 7.31 -2.25 7.75
CA VAL A 246 6.42 -1.25 8.37
C VAL A 246 7.30 -0.28 9.13
N LYS A 247 7.14 1.02 8.89
CA LYS A 247 7.84 2.06 9.63
C LYS A 247 7.02 2.44 10.86
N ILE A 248 7.58 2.23 12.05
CA ILE A 248 6.97 2.64 13.32
C ILE A 248 7.62 3.93 13.80
N GLY A 249 6.80 4.95 14.09
CA GLY A 249 7.17 6.28 14.58
C GLY A 249 7.96 7.14 13.58
N GLY A 250 7.74 8.46 13.56
CA GLY A 250 8.53 9.39 12.73
C GLY A 250 8.39 9.19 11.22
N ALA A 251 7.43 8.39 10.75
CA ALA A 251 7.25 8.11 9.33
C ALA A 251 6.93 9.39 8.53
N HIS A 252 6.21 10.35 9.13
CA HIS A 252 5.92 11.64 8.48
C HIS A 252 7.18 12.40 8.10
N ALA A 253 8.13 12.54 9.03
CA ALA A 253 9.41 13.20 8.79
C ALA A 253 10.26 12.46 7.72
N ASP A 254 10.17 11.13 7.68
CA ASP A 254 10.83 10.33 6.65
C ASP A 254 10.23 10.58 5.27
N VAL A 255 8.89 10.71 5.15
CA VAL A 255 8.22 11.04 3.89
C VAL A 255 8.54 12.48 3.45
N VAL A 256 8.61 13.44 4.36
CA VAL A 256 9.11 14.80 4.08
C VAL A 256 10.53 14.73 3.50
N THR A 257 11.40 13.94 4.13
CA THR A 257 12.78 13.73 3.66
C THR A 257 12.82 13.07 2.29
N LEU A 258 11.96 12.08 2.04
CA LEU A 258 11.83 11.40 0.75
C LEU A 258 11.42 12.38 -0.36
N LEU A 259 10.43 13.24 -0.12
CA LEU A 259 10.00 14.25 -1.10
C LEU A 259 11.12 15.25 -1.41
N ASN A 260 11.80 15.75 -0.38
CA ASN A 260 12.92 16.69 -0.56
C ASN A 260 14.06 16.08 -1.40
N LYS A 261 14.39 14.80 -1.17
CA LYS A 261 15.35 14.06 -2.01
C LYS A 261 14.81 13.81 -3.43
N GLY A 262 13.49 13.71 -3.57
CA GLY A 262 12.77 13.48 -4.83
C GLY A 262 12.72 14.68 -5.78
N GLU A 263 12.95 15.92 -5.33
CA GLU A 263 12.83 17.14 -6.17
C GLU A 263 13.61 17.04 -7.49
N ARG A 264 14.85 16.56 -7.45
CA ARG A 264 15.67 16.37 -8.67
C ARG A 264 15.09 15.29 -9.59
N LEU A 265 14.48 14.26 -9.04
CA LEU A 265 13.81 13.21 -9.82
C LEU A 265 12.58 13.81 -10.53
N PHE A 266 11.72 14.55 -9.81
CA PHE A 266 10.52 15.16 -10.38
C PHE A 266 10.87 16.11 -11.53
N ALA A 267 11.84 17.00 -11.32
CA ALA A 267 12.32 17.91 -12.37
C ALA A 267 12.85 17.17 -13.60
N LYS A 268 13.66 16.12 -13.39
CA LYS A 268 14.20 15.28 -14.47
C LYS A 268 13.10 14.57 -15.26
N LEU A 269 12.08 14.03 -14.58
CA LEU A 269 10.96 13.34 -15.21
C LEU A 269 10.09 14.32 -16.00
N SER A 270 9.80 15.49 -15.44
CA SER A 270 9.05 16.56 -16.11
C SER A 270 9.73 16.97 -17.42
N GLU A 271 11.04 17.25 -17.38
CA GLU A 271 11.80 17.64 -18.57
C GLU A 271 11.88 16.52 -19.61
N LYS A 272 12.09 15.27 -19.16
CA LYS A 272 12.07 14.09 -20.03
C LYS A 272 10.73 13.96 -20.77
N ASN A 273 9.61 14.13 -20.06
CA ASN A 273 8.28 14.01 -20.64
C ASN A 273 7.99 15.16 -21.61
N ARG A 274 8.39 16.39 -21.27
CA ARG A 274 8.29 17.55 -22.15
C ARG A 274 9.00 17.34 -23.49
N LYS A 275 10.21 16.79 -23.48
CA LYS A 275 10.96 16.49 -24.71
C LYS A 275 10.33 15.38 -25.55
N ARG A 276 9.65 14.42 -24.91
CA ARG A 276 8.99 13.29 -25.60
C ARG A 276 7.65 13.67 -26.20
N ASN A 277 6.92 14.58 -25.57
CA ASN A 277 5.61 15.03 -26.02
C ASN A 277 5.49 16.56 -25.88
N PRO A 278 6.04 17.34 -26.85
CA PRO A 278 6.06 18.80 -26.79
C PRO A 278 4.67 19.44 -26.81
N GLU A 279 3.67 18.76 -27.38
CA GLU A 279 2.28 19.24 -27.49
C GLU A 279 1.45 18.99 -26.22
N GLY A 280 2.03 18.35 -25.19
CA GLY A 280 1.59 18.41 -23.79
C GLY A 280 0.25 17.76 -23.42
N SER A 281 -0.66 17.51 -24.36
CA SER A 281 -1.99 17.01 -24.05
C SER A 281 -2.05 15.48 -24.08
N LEU A 282 -2.39 14.86 -22.94
CA LEU A 282 -3.21 13.65 -22.99
C LEU A 282 -4.51 14.03 -23.69
N ILE A 283 -4.97 13.21 -24.66
CA ILE A 283 -6.22 13.48 -25.38
C ILE A 283 -7.33 13.78 -24.37
N VAL A 284 -7.90 14.99 -24.47
CA VAL A 284 -8.69 15.68 -23.43
C VAL A 284 -9.94 14.93 -22.98
N SER A 285 -10.41 13.95 -23.75
CA SER A 285 -11.73 13.33 -23.52
C SER A 285 -11.87 12.51 -22.23
N ASN A 286 -10.79 12.23 -21.49
CA ASN A 286 -10.83 11.36 -20.31
C ASN A 286 -10.27 11.97 -19.00
N HIS A 287 -9.89 13.25 -18.96
CA HIS A 287 -9.18 13.82 -17.80
C HIS A 287 -9.98 13.82 -16.49
N TYR A 288 -11.29 14.05 -16.56
CA TYR A 288 -12.18 14.05 -15.39
C TYR A 288 -12.23 12.70 -14.64
N ASN A 289 -11.86 11.60 -15.29
CA ASN A 289 -11.83 10.28 -14.66
C ASN A 289 -10.44 9.87 -14.17
N MET A 290 -9.39 10.62 -14.48
CA MET A 290 -8.00 10.17 -14.33
C MET A 290 -7.26 10.77 -13.12
N ASN A 291 -7.95 11.50 -12.22
CA ASN A 291 -7.36 12.26 -11.11
C ASN A 291 -6.12 13.07 -11.54
N ILE A 292 -6.14 13.59 -12.78
CA ILE A 292 -5.01 14.31 -13.36
C ILE A 292 -4.86 15.66 -12.70
N HIS A 293 -5.95 16.29 -12.26
CA HIS A 293 -5.90 17.62 -11.65
C HIS A 293 -5.58 17.58 -10.15
N GLY A 294 -5.45 16.39 -9.56
CA GLY A 294 -5.22 16.22 -8.12
C GLY A 294 -6.39 16.65 -7.25
N ASP A 295 -7.57 16.76 -7.86
CA ASP A 295 -8.87 17.01 -7.25
C ASP A 295 -9.52 15.68 -6.94
N GLU A 296 -9.10 15.06 -5.85
CA GLU A 296 -9.50 13.68 -5.55
C GLU A 296 -11.01 13.45 -5.60
N CYS A 297 -11.83 14.47 -5.41
CA CYS A 297 -13.27 14.41 -5.49
C CYS A 297 -13.96 15.61 -6.16
N GLY A 298 -13.22 16.36 -6.99
CA GLY A 298 -13.65 17.65 -7.55
C GLY A 298 -13.30 18.82 -6.65
#